data_AF-A0A3L7N6B8-F1
#
_entry.id   AF-A0A3L7N6B8-F1
#
_cell.length_a   1.000
_cell.length_b   1.000
_cell.length_c   1.000
_cell.angle_alpha   90.00
_cell.angle_beta   90.00
_cell.angle_gamma   90.00
#
_symmetry.space_group_name_H-M   'P 1'
#
loop_
_entity.id
_entity.type
_entity.pdbx_description
1 polymer ?
#
loop_
_entity_poly.entity_id
_entity_poly.type
_entity_poly.pdbx_seq_one_letter_code
_entity_poly.pdbx_strand_id
1 'polypeptide(L)'
;MPPTVRRIPRPTAQRLSLYLREIQPLIAQGQPTLSSRELGEKLGVSSAQVRKDLAWVVQSRQATEVGRSGVGYNCVKMNESIRQVIGAHRRRSTVLVGVGNIGRALLAYGGFAQEGFSMTAIFDSSSRMQGKRIGTLTVQPMSALRKVIRTNRVTIGILAVPRSAAQNVATQLCEAGIRGILNFAPMRISVTSGVSVTNIDMSVALEQLSMDISILDQLRMNSEGAA
;
A
#
# COMPACT_ATOMS: atom_id res chain seq x y z
N MET A 1 0.13 32.23 5.38
CA MET A 1 -0.31 30.93 4.84
C MET A 1 0.94 30.10 4.54
N PRO A 2 1.14 28.91 5.14
CA PRO A 2 2.24 28.05 4.70
C PRO A 2 1.98 27.61 3.25
N PRO A 3 3.03 27.44 2.42
CA PRO A 3 2.88 27.07 1.03
C PRO A 3 2.12 25.74 0.91
N THR A 4 1.09 25.73 0.06
CA THR A 4 0.28 24.54 -0.23
C THR A 4 1.18 23.48 -0.85
N VAL A 5 1.58 22.48 -0.07
CA VAL A 5 2.24 21.28 -0.61
C VAL A 5 1.27 20.69 -1.64
N ARG A 6 1.64 20.76 -2.94
CA ARG A 6 0.86 20.16 -4.04
C ARG A 6 0.68 18.67 -3.72
N ARG A 7 -0.50 18.31 -3.21
CA ARG A 7 -0.78 16.96 -2.77
C ARG A 7 -1.09 16.11 -3.98
N ILE A 8 -0.24 15.12 -4.26
CA ILE A 8 -0.46 14.18 -5.36
C ILE A 8 -1.80 13.49 -5.17
N PRO A 9 -2.63 13.40 -6.23
CA PRO A 9 -3.90 12.67 -6.16
C PRO A 9 -3.68 11.23 -5.72
N ARG A 10 -4.55 10.71 -4.83
CA ARG A 10 -4.45 9.32 -4.35
C ARG A 10 -4.35 8.27 -5.47
N PRO A 11 -5.16 8.35 -6.55
CA PRO A 11 -5.04 7.40 -7.67
C PRO A 11 -3.67 7.44 -8.35
N THR A 12 -3.10 8.65 -8.50
CA THR A 12 -1.73 8.80 -9.03
C THR A 12 -0.72 8.20 -8.07
N ALA A 13 -0.80 8.46 -6.76
CA ALA A 13 0.11 7.87 -5.77
C ALA A 13 0.04 6.32 -5.73
N GLN A 14 -1.15 5.74 -5.93
CA GLN A 14 -1.32 4.29 -6.08
C GLN A 14 -0.59 3.77 -7.32
N ARG A 15 -0.79 4.39 -8.49
CA ARG A 15 -0.08 4.00 -9.72
C ARG A 15 1.43 4.22 -9.64
N LEU A 16 1.88 5.31 -9.00
CA LEU A 16 3.32 5.54 -8.73
C LEU A 16 3.93 4.39 -7.91
N SER A 17 3.19 3.83 -6.96
CA SER A 17 3.64 2.66 -6.20
C SER A 17 3.76 1.41 -7.08
N LEU A 18 2.89 1.25 -8.09
CA LEU A 18 3.00 0.18 -9.09
C LEU A 18 4.20 0.40 -10.01
N TYR A 19 4.44 1.62 -10.48
CA TYR A 19 5.62 1.94 -11.29
C TYR A 19 6.93 1.59 -10.56
N LEU A 20 7.02 1.80 -9.24
CA LEU A 20 8.20 1.37 -8.46
C LEU A 20 8.46 -0.13 -8.52
N ARG A 21 7.40 -0.95 -8.55
CA ARG A 21 7.52 -2.41 -8.64
C ARG A 21 8.00 -2.85 -10.00
N GLU A 22 7.58 -2.15 -11.05
CA GLU A 22 8.01 -2.45 -12.42
C GLU A 22 9.43 -1.94 -12.72
N ILE A 23 9.85 -0.81 -12.13
CA ILE A 23 11.17 -0.24 -12.37
C ILE A 23 12.28 -1.05 -11.67
N GLN A 24 11.99 -1.63 -10.50
CA GLN A 24 12.99 -2.37 -9.70
C GLN A 24 13.65 -3.54 -10.45
N PRO A 25 12.89 -4.45 -11.11
CA PRO A 25 13.47 -5.50 -11.95
C PRO A 25 14.33 -4.96 -13.10
N LEU A 26 13.92 -3.84 -13.72
CA LEU A 26 14.69 -3.22 -14.81
C LEU A 26 16.04 -2.71 -14.32
N ILE A 27 16.08 -2.10 -13.12
CA ILE A 27 17.34 -1.71 -12.47
C ILE A 27 18.23 -2.94 -12.21
N ALA A 28 17.65 -4.03 -11.69
CA ALA A 28 18.38 -5.26 -11.41
C ALA A 28 18.95 -5.91 -12.69
N GLN A 29 18.30 -5.72 -13.84
CA GLN A 29 18.76 -6.15 -15.15
C GLN A 29 19.78 -5.20 -15.80
N GLY A 30 20.14 -4.11 -15.12
CA GLY A 30 21.07 -3.12 -15.65
C GLY A 30 20.48 -2.23 -16.75
N GLN A 31 19.15 -2.21 -16.92
CA GLN A 31 18.51 -1.38 -17.94
C GLN A 31 18.62 0.10 -17.55
N PRO A 32 19.24 0.96 -18.40
CA PRO A 32 19.54 2.34 -18.03
C PRO A 32 18.31 3.24 -18.07
N THR A 33 17.41 3.00 -19.02
CA THR A 33 16.23 3.83 -19.27
C THR A 33 14.98 2.99 -19.51
N LEU A 34 13.82 3.57 -19.20
CA LEU A 34 12.51 3.00 -19.46
C LEU A 34 11.61 3.99 -20.20
N SER A 35 10.70 3.49 -21.02
CA SER A 35 9.70 4.32 -21.71
C SER A 35 8.36 4.36 -20.97
N SER A 36 7.58 5.44 -21.19
CA SER A 36 6.18 5.49 -20.72
C SER A 36 5.29 4.42 -21.37
N ARG A 37 5.70 3.91 -22.54
CA ARG A 37 5.02 2.84 -23.26
C ARG A 37 5.23 1.50 -22.56
N GLU A 38 6.48 1.13 -22.27
CA GLU A 38 6.81 -0.10 -21.53
C GLU A 38 6.10 -0.17 -20.17
N LEU A 39 6.14 0.92 -19.38
CA LEU A 39 5.41 0.96 -18.10
C LEU A 39 3.91 0.82 -18.28
N GLY A 40 3.36 1.44 -19.32
CA GLY A 40 1.95 1.40 -19.63
C GLY A 40 1.48 0.00 -20.00
N GLU A 41 2.22 -0.67 -20.90
CA GLU A 41 1.93 -2.03 -21.36
C GLU A 41 1.95 -3.04 -20.19
N LYS A 42 2.94 -2.96 -19.30
CA LYS A 42 3.03 -3.85 -18.13
C LYS A 42 1.89 -3.69 -17.12
N LEU A 43 1.32 -2.49 -17.02
CA LEU A 43 0.32 -2.15 -15.99
C LEU A 43 -1.10 -1.96 -16.54
N GLY A 44 -1.31 -2.13 -17.84
CA GLY A 44 -2.59 -1.85 -18.49
C GLY A 44 -2.99 -0.38 -18.43
N VAL A 45 -2.01 0.54 -18.40
CA VAL A 45 -2.23 1.99 -18.29
C VAL A 45 -1.78 2.67 -19.58
N SER A 46 -2.55 3.64 -20.10
CA SER A 46 -2.15 4.34 -21.32
C SER A 46 -0.84 5.12 -21.12
N SER A 47 0.02 5.18 -22.15
CA SER A 47 1.28 5.91 -22.07
C SER A 47 1.08 7.40 -21.74
N ALA A 48 -0.04 7.99 -22.18
CA ALA A 48 -0.44 9.35 -21.82
C ALA A 48 -0.71 9.50 -20.31
N GLN A 49 -1.39 8.53 -19.71
CA GLN A 49 -1.65 8.52 -18.27
C GLN A 49 -0.36 8.31 -17.46
N VAL A 50 0.55 7.45 -17.91
CA VAL A 50 1.89 7.29 -17.31
C VAL A 50 2.65 8.62 -17.33
N ARG A 51 2.71 9.30 -18.49
CA ARG A 51 3.37 10.62 -18.60
C ARG A 51 2.74 11.65 -17.65
N LYS A 52 1.40 11.68 -17.54
CA LYS A 52 0.68 12.57 -16.63
C LYS A 52 1.01 12.30 -15.15
N ASP A 53 1.16 11.03 -14.77
CA ASP A 53 1.54 10.66 -13.41
C ASP A 53 3.00 11.00 -13.11
N LEU A 54 3.93 10.66 -14.02
CA LEU A 54 5.36 10.95 -13.84
C LEU A 54 5.65 12.46 -13.89
N ALA A 55 4.82 13.26 -14.55
CA ALA A 55 4.92 14.72 -14.51
C ALA A 55 4.81 15.28 -13.08
N TRP A 56 3.99 14.66 -12.20
CA TRP A 56 3.94 15.04 -10.78
C TRP A 56 5.26 14.81 -10.06
N VAL A 57 5.99 13.77 -10.46
CA VAL A 57 7.29 13.42 -9.88
C VAL A 57 8.33 14.43 -10.35
N VAL A 58 8.44 14.64 -11.67
CA VAL A 58 9.41 15.58 -12.28
C VAL A 58 9.21 17.03 -11.80
N GLN A 59 7.96 17.45 -11.58
CA GLN A 59 7.64 18.80 -11.09
C GLN A 59 7.83 18.97 -9.57
N SER A 60 8.06 17.87 -8.84
CA SER A 60 8.31 17.95 -7.41
C SER A 60 9.70 18.54 -7.16
N ARG A 61 9.80 19.52 -6.25
CA ARG A 61 11.09 20.12 -5.82
C ARG A 61 12.09 19.11 -5.24
N GLN A 62 11.65 17.89 -4.98
CA GLN A 62 12.48 16.81 -4.44
C GLN A 62 13.05 15.90 -5.53
N ALA A 63 12.56 15.94 -6.77
CA ALA A 63 13.02 15.01 -7.80
C ALA A 63 14.37 15.41 -8.43
N THR A 64 15.22 14.41 -8.67
CA THR A 64 16.46 14.53 -9.45
C THR A 64 16.13 14.59 -10.94
N GLU A 65 16.85 15.32 -11.80
CA GLU A 65 16.58 15.37 -13.25
C GLU A 65 16.40 13.96 -13.88
N VAL A 66 15.14 13.64 -14.24
CA VAL A 66 14.70 12.25 -14.44
C VAL A 66 14.72 11.77 -15.91
N GLY A 67 14.97 12.67 -16.88
CA GLY A 67 15.06 12.29 -18.29
C GLY A 67 14.87 13.45 -19.28
N ARG A 68 15.08 13.18 -20.57
CA ARG A 68 14.86 14.10 -21.70
C ARG A 68 13.85 13.48 -22.68
N SER A 69 13.00 14.31 -23.30
CA SER A 69 12.08 13.86 -24.37
C SER A 69 12.85 13.12 -25.47
N GLY A 70 12.34 11.96 -25.88
CA GLY A 70 12.93 11.13 -26.94
C GLY A 70 13.87 10.01 -26.48
N VAL A 71 14.38 10.04 -25.24
CA VAL A 71 15.37 9.06 -24.72
C VAL A 71 14.78 8.09 -23.67
N GLY A 72 13.71 8.51 -23.00
CA GLY A 72 13.10 7.76 -21.88
C GLY A 72 13.52 8.30 -20.51
N TYR A 73 13.01 7.67 -19.45
CA TYR A 73 13.32 8.03 -18.07
C TYR A 73 14.48 7.18 -17.57
N ASN A 74 15.43 7.76 -16.85
CA ASN A 74 16.49 6.97 -16.22
C ASN A 74 15.90 6.12 -15.09
N CYS A 75 16.13 4.80 -15.13
CA CYS A 75 15.51 3.83 -14.20
C CYS A 75 15.83 4.16 -12.73
N VAL A 76 17.11 4.35 -12.42
CA VAL A 76 17.58 4.59 -11.05
C VAL A 76 17.03 5.92 -10.52
N LYS A 77 17.23 7.02 -11.26
CA LYS A 77 16.76 8.35 -10.86
C LYS A 77 15.24 8.42 -10.73
N MET A 78 14.50 7.72 -11.60
CA MET A 78 13.04 7.67 -11.53
C MET A 78 12.56 6.90 -10.31
N ASN A 79 13.15 5.73 -10.03
CA ASN A 79 12.84 4.96 -8.83
C ASN A 79 13.08 5.79 -7.55
N GLU A 80 14.22 6.50 -7.46
CA GLU A 80 14.53 7.37 -6.32
C GLU A 80 13.53 8.53 -6.20
N SER A 81 13.24 9.22 -7.30
CA SER A 81 12.34 10.37 -7.32
C SER A 81 10.91 9.97 -6.92
N ILE A 82 10.41 8.85 -7.45
CA ILE A 82 9.10 8.32 -7.05
C ILE A 82 9.09 7.98 -5.55
N ARG A 83 10.12 7.27 -5.04
CA ARG A 83 10.22 6.91 -3.61
C ARG A 83 10.22 8.12 -2.68
N GLN A 84 10.89 9.20 -3.06
CA GLN A 84 10.88 10.44 -2.29
C GLN A 84 9.48 11.05 -2.27
N VAL A 85 8.89 11.20 -3.45
CA VAL A 85 7.60 11.84 -3.66
C VAL A 85 6.45 11.14 -2.95
N ILE A 86 6.36 9.81 -3.02
CA ILE A 86 5.31 9.05 -2.30
C ILE A 86 5.68 8.76 -0.84
N GLY A 87 6.86 9.20 -0.39
CA GLY A 87 7.34 8.98 0.97
C GLY A 87 7.75 7.53 1.27
N ALA A 88 8.01 6.70 0.26
CA ALA A 88 8.50 5.33 0.37
C ALA A 88 10.03 5.22 0.58
N HIS A 89 10.73 6.34 0.75
CA HIS A 89 12.16 6.37 1.10
C HIS A 89 12.43 6.00 2.58
N ARG A 90 11.42 6.07 3.45
CA ARG A 90 11.60 5.78 4.90
C ARG A 90 11.08 4.40 5.23
N ARG A 91 11.92 3.62 5.92
CA ARG A 91 11.44 2.42 6.62
C ARG A 91 10.40 2.83 7.67
N ARG A 92 9.29 2.11 7.72
CA ARG A 92 8.21 2.34 8.70
C ARG A 92 8.01 1.12 9.57
N SER A 93 8.12 1.32 10.88
CA SER A 93 7.75 0.30 11.86
C SER A 93 6.23 0.11 11.88
N THR A 94 5.81 -1.15 11.74
CA THR A 94 4.42 -1.58 11.74
C THR A 94 4.14 -2.53 12.91
N VAL A 95 2.88 -2.60 13.33
CA VAL A 95 2.36 -3.67 14.18
C VAL A 95 1.14 -4.30 13.53
N LEU A 96 0.85 -5.55 13.88
CA LEU A 96 -0.36 -6.24 13.43
C LEU A 96 -1.20 -6.65 14.64
N VAL A 97 -2.49 -6.36 14.59
CA VAL A 97 -3.46 -6.77 15.61
C VAL A 97 -4.48 -7.72 14.99
N GLY A 98 -4.61 -8.90 15.61
CA GLY A 98 -5.42 -10.01 15.13
C GLY A 98 -4.59 -11.02 14.35
N VAL A 99 -4.18 -12.11 15.01
CA VAL A 99 -3.36 -13.21 14.45
C VAL A 99 -4.25 -14.40 14.05
N GLY A 100 -5.40 -14.07 13.45
CA GLY A 100 -6.29 -15.04 12.80
C GLY A 100 -5.77 -15.48 11.43
N ASN A 101 -6.66 -15.95 10.55
CA ASN A 101 -6.28 -16.42 9.22
C ASN A 101 -5.64 -15.32 8.36
N ILE A 102 -6.32 -14.17 8.24
CA ILE A 102 -5.80 -13.01 7.49
C ILE A 102 -4.49 -12.52 8.12
N GLY A 103 -4.45 -12.36 9.44
CA GLY A 103 -3.25 -11.90 10.14
C GLY A 103 -2.03 -12.79 9.88
N ARG A 104 -2.20 -14.12 9.96
CA ARG A 104 -1.13 -15.08 9.64
C ARG A 104 -0.70 -15.03 8.19
N ALA A 105 -1.64 -14.91 7.25
CA ALA A 105 -1.33 -14.76 5.83
C ALA A 105 -0.50 -13.50 5.56
N LEU A 106 -0.85 -12.38 6.20
CA LEU A 106 -0.10 -11.12 6.11
C LEU A 106 1.31 -11.22 6.73
N LEU A 107 1.48 -12.02 7.79
CA LEU A 107 2.80 -12.26 8.40
C LEU A 107 3.69 -13.17 7.55
N ALA A 108 3.10 -14.12 6.82
CA ALA A 108 3.83 -14.96 5.88
C ALA A 108 4.23 -14.21 4.60
N TYR A 109 3.60 -13.05 4.33
CA TYR A 109 3.90 -12.24 3.15
C TYR A 109 5.19 -11.42 3.32
N GLY A 110 6.28 -11.86 2.68
CA GLY A 110 7.59 -11.19 2.72
C GLY A 110 7.65 -9.82 2.02
N GLY A 111 6.65 -9.49 1.18
CA GLY A 111 6.66 -8.26 0.39
C GLY A 111 6.62 -6.97 1.22
N PHE A 112 6.06 -6.99 2.43
CA PHE A 112 6.07 -5.80 3.30
C PHE A 112 7.48 -5.33 3.66
N ALA A 113 8.38 -6.27 3.99
CA ALA A 113 9.76 -5.94 4.35
C ALA A 113 10.54 -5.39 3.16
N GLN A 114 10.32 -5.95 1.96
CA GLN A 114 10.90 -5.47 0.70
C GLN A 114 10.47 -4.04 0.38
N GLU A 115 9.22 -3.70 0.70
CA GLU A 115 8.65 -2.36 0.49
C GLU A 115 8.96 -1.38 1.64
N GLY A 116 9.83 -1.76 2.59
CA GLY A 116 10.29 -0.90 3.68
C GLY A 116 9.37 -0.85 4.90
N PHE A 117 8.42 -1.77 5.04
CA PHE A 117 7.55 -1.91 6.21
C PHE A 117 8.08 -3.01 7.13
N SER A 118 8.52 -2.62 8.33
CA SER A 118 9.14 -3.54 9.30
C SER A 118 8.12 -3.96 10.37
N MET A 119 7.69 -5.22 10.33
CA MET A 119 6.81 -5.79 11.34
C MET A 119 7.55 -5.91 12.67
N THR A 120 7.15 -5.08 13.64
CA THR A 120 7.88 -4.94 14.90
C THR A 120 7.24 -5.72 16.05
N ALA A 121 5.92 -5.86 16.04
CA ALA A 121 5.19 -6.67 17.02
C ALA A 121 3.84 -7.11 16.48
N ILE A 122 3.32 -8.20 17.05
CA ILE A 122 2.02 -8.77 16.72
C ILE A 122 1.20 -8.98 18.01
N PHE A 123 -0.09 -8.71 17.95
CA PHE A 123 -0.98 -8.72 19.11
C PHE A 123 -2.24 -9.52 18.85
N ASP A 124 -2.74 -10.20 19.89
CA ASP A 124 -4.03 -10.87 19.86
C ASP A 124 -4.68 -10.85 21.27
N SER A 125 -6.00 -10.75 21.32
CA SER A 125 -6.75 -10.80 22.59
C SER A 125 -6.99 -12.24 23.06
N SER A 126 -6.89 -13.23 22.18
CA SER A 126 -7.06 -14.63 22.52
C SER A 126 -5.89 -15.14 23.37
N SER A 127 -6.18 -15.62 24.58
CA SER A 127 -5.20 -16.29 25.45
C SER A 127 -4.56 -17.51 24.78
N ARG A 128 -5.27 -18.16 23.85
CA ARG A 128 -4.75 -19.29 23.05
C ARG A 128 -3.68 -18.86 22.04
N MET A 129 -3.64 -17.59 21.67
CA MET A 129 -2.68 -17.04 20.71
C MET A 129 -1.48 -16.42 21.41
N GLN A 130 -1.69 -15.76 22.55
CA GLN A 130 -0.63 -15.11 23.33
C GLN A 130 0.52 -16.09 23.66
N GLY A 131 1.75 -15.61 23.55
CA GLY A 131 2.97 -16.40 23.77
C GLY A 131 3.38 -17.31 22.60
N LYS A 132 2.50 -17.55 21.61
CA LYS A 132 2.89 -18.31 20.42
C LYS A 132 3.88 -17.53 19.57
N ARG A 133 4.81 -18.26 18.93
CA ARG A 133 5.74 -17.69 17.95
C ARG A 133 5.21 -17.86 16.54
N ILE A 134 5.25 -16.77 15.77
CA ILE A 134 4.96 -16.75 14.34
C ILE A 134 6.21 -16.19 13.65
N GLY A 135 6.99 -17.06 13.02
CA GLY A 135 8.34 -16.72 12.54
C GLY A 135 9.23 -16.26 13.69
N THR A 136 9.76 -15.03 13.59
CA THR A 136 10.62 -14.41 14.61
C THR A 136 9.86 -13.62 15.66
N LEU A 137 8.55 -13.42 15.50
CA LEU A 137 7.73 -12.60 16.38
C LEU A 137 6.93 -13.46 17.36
N THR A 138 6.78 -12.97 18.59
CA THR A 138 5.92 -13.59 19.61
C THR A 138 4.62 -12.80 19.72
N VAL A 139 3.50 -13.50 19.80
CA VAL A 139 2.18 -12.89 20.00
C VAL A 139 2.06 -12.30 21.40
N GLN A 140 1.87 -10.99 21.45
CA GLN A 140 1.77 -10.23 22.70
C GLN A 140 0.31 -9.98 23.09
N PRO A 141 0.02 -9.84 24.38
CA PRO A 141 -1.30 -9.43 24.85
C PRO A 141 -1.58 -7.96 24.48
N MET A 142 -2.85 -7.64 24.28
CA MET A 142 -3.30 -6.26 23.96
C MET A 142 -2.90 -5.23 25.02
N SER A 143 -2.73 -5.64 26.29
CA SER A 143 -2.24 -4.76 27.37
C SER A 143 -0.84 -4.19 27.11
N ALA A 144 0.00 -4.87 26.31
CA ALA A 144 1.34 -4.40 25.96
C ALA A 144 1.34 -3.39 24.79
N LEU A 145 0.23 -3.28 24.04
CA LEU A 145 0.13 -2.53 22.78
C LEU A 145 0.69 -1.11 22.88
N ARG A 146 0.19 -0.33 23.85
CA ARG A 146 0.58 1.07 24.03
C ARG A 146 2.07 1.24 24.32
N LYS A 147 2.62 0.40 25.19
CA LYS A 147 4.04 0.43 25.58
C LYS A 147 4.93 0.13 24.37
N VAL A 148 4.60 -0.92 23.63
CA VAL A 148 5.37 -1.37 22.46
C VAL A 148 5.35 -0.32 21.35
N ILE A 149 4.18 0.23 21.03
CA ILE A 149 4.03 1.26 19.99
C ILE A 149 4.91 2.48 20.30
N ARG A 150 4.88 2.97 21.55
CA ARG A 150 5.66 4.14 21.96
C ARG A 150 7.15 3.86 21.98
N THR A 151 7.56 2.74 22.57
CA THR A 151 8.98 2.36 22.70
C THR A 151 9.62 2.18 21.33
N ASN A 152 8.93 1.48 20.44
CA ASN A 152 9.46 1.15 19.11
C ASN A 152 9.12 2.21 18.05
N ARG A 153 8.52 3.34 18.46
CA ARG A 153 8.11 4.44 17.58
C ARG A 153 7.31 3.95 16.36
N VAL A 154 6.40 3.02 16.60
CA VAL A 154 5.56 2.41 15.57
C VAL A 154 4.66 3.50 14.97
N THR A 155 4.57 3.54 13.65
CA THR A 155 3.80 4.57 12.94
C THR A 155 2.55 4.04 12.26
N ILE A 156 2.50 2.73 11.98
CA ILE A 156 1.40 2.09 11.25
C ILE A 156 0.89 0.87 12.02
N GLY A 157 -0.43 0.77 12.17
CA GLY A 157 -1.12 -0.43 12.66
C GLY A 157 -1.84 -1.15 11.52
N ILE A 158 -1.67 -2.47 11.43
CA ILE A 158 -2.44 -3.35 10.56
C ILE A 158 -3.54 -3.98 11.40
N LEU A 159 -4.80 -3.74 11.01
CA LEU A 159 -5.97 -4.18 11.74
C LEU A 159 -6.60 -5.37 11.00
N ALA A 160 -6.40 -6.58 11.53
CA ALA A 160 -6.86 -7.85 10.97
C ALA A 160 -7.75 -8.62 11.96
N VAL A 161 -8.69 -7.90 12.58
CA VAL A 161 -9.61 -8.42 13.61
C VAL A 161 -11.04 -8.56 13.05
N PRO A 162 -11.91 -9.36 13.72
CA PRO A 162 -13.33 -9.40 13.38
C PRO A 162 -14.00 -8.03 13.52
N ARG A 163 -15.12 -7.84 12.81
CA ARG A 163 -15.92 -6.60 12.81
C ARG A 163 -16.18 -6.05 14.21
N SER A 164 -16.62 -6.91 15.13
CA SER A 164 -17.00 -6.54 16.50
C SER A 164 -15.86 -5.91 17.31
N ALA A 165 -14.59 -6.23 16.99
CA ALA A 165 -13.42 -5.72 17.69
C ALA A 165 -12.76 -4.52 16.98
N ALA A 166 -13.07 -4.28 15.70
CA ALA A 166 -12.33 -3.37 14.84
C ALA A 166 -12.26 -1.94 15.38
N GLN A 167 -13.40 -1.36 15.77
CA GLN A 167 -13.44 0.03 16.24
C GLN A 167 -12.69 0.21 17.56
N ASN A 168 -12.85 -0.70 18.52
CA ASN A 168 -12.16 -0.62 19.81
C ASN A 168 -10.64 -0.70 19.63
N VAL A 169 -10.17 -1.66 18.83
CA VAL A 169 -8.72 -1.79 18.55
C VAL A 169 -8.19 -0.58 17.78
N ALA A 170 -8.95 -0.04 16.82
CA ALA A 170 -8.56 1.18 16.11
C ALA A 170 -8.38 2.37 17.07
N THR A 171 -9.29 2.54 18.04
CA THR A 171 -9.18 3.58 19.08
C THR A 171 -7.89 3.38 19.90
N GLN A 172 -7.62 2.16 20.37
CA GLN A 172 -6.40 1.86 21.14
C GLN A 172 -5.11 2.13 20.34
N LEU A 173 -5.10 1.83 19.04
CA LEU A 173 -3.98 2.16 18.15
C LEU A 173 -3.78 3.69 18.04
N CYS A 174 -4.87 4.45 17.89
CA CYS A 174 -4.82 5.91 17.84
C CYS A 174 -4.27 6.50 19.14
N GLU A 175 -4.79 6.07 20.30
CA GLU A 175 -4.35 6.52 21.63
C GLU A 175 -2.88 6.15 21.95
N ALA A 176 -2.39 5.07 21.33
CA ALA A 176 -1.00 4.66 21.43
C ALA A 176 -0.05 5.53 20.59
N GLY A 177 -0.57 6.32 19.64
CA GLY A 177 0.20 7.24 18.80
C GLY A 177 0.46 6.78 17.37
N ILE A 178 -0.29 5.80 16.87
CA ILE A 178 -0.24 5.40 15.45
C ILE A 178 -0.72 6.54 14.56
N ARG A 179 -0.09 6.69 13.39
CA ARG A 179 -0.42 7.73 12.39
C ARG A 179 -1.12 7.18 11.15
N GLY A 180 -1.09 5.87 10.95
CA GLY A 180 -1.74 5.20 9.83
C GLY A 180 -2.32 3.84 10.22
N ILE A 181 -3.52 3.53 9.75
CA ILE A 181 -4.14 2.22 9.92
C ILE A 181 -4.42 1.60 8.55
N LEU A 182 -3.89 0.39 8.33
CA LEU A 182 -4.28 -0.47 7.22
C LEU A 182 -5.35 -1.43 7.73
N ASN A 183 -6.60 -1.19 7.33
CA ASN A 183 -7.76 -1.88 7.86
C ASN A 183 -8.20 -3.04 6.94
N PHE A 184 -8.11 -4.27 7.43
CA PHE A 184 -8.65 -5.49 6.82
C PHE A 184 -9.95 -5.95 7.49
N ALA A 185 -10.43 -5.26 8.53
CA ALA A 185 -11.71 -5.61 9.14
C ALA A 185 -12.86 -5.26 8.17
N PRO A 186 -13.94 -6.06 8.14
CA PRO A 186 -15.06 -5.89 7.20
C PRO A 186 -16.04 -4.80 7.68
N MET A 187 -15.49 -3.62 7.99
CA MET A 187 -16.21 -2.38 8.26
C MET A 187 -15.27 -1.19 8.15
N ARG A 188 -15.84 -0.01 7.89
CA ARG A 188 -15.13 1.25 8.07
C ARG A 188 -14.96 1.55 9.56
N ILE A 189 -13.83 2.10 9.92
CA ILE A 189 -13.50 2.56 11.27
C ILE A 189 -13.44 4.08 11.31
N SER A 190 -13.84 4.65 12.44
CA SER A 190 -13.67 6.06 12.75
C SER A 190 -12.37 6.26 13.54
N VAL A 191 -11.59 7.27 13.20
CA VAL A 191 -10.30 7.56 13.85
C VAL A 191 -10.18 9.02 14.21
N THR A 192 -9.31 9.34 15.17
CA THR A 192 -9.00 10.72 15.58
C THR A 192 -8.36 11.51 14.43
N SER A 193 -8.56 12.84 14.43
CA SER A 193 -7.91 13.73 13.48
C SER A 193 -6.39 13.53 13.44
N GLY A 194 -5.82 13.48 12.24
CA GLY A 194 -4.38 13.24 12.03
C GLY A 194 -3.97 11.78 11.83
N VAL A 195 -4.89 10.82 11.97
CA VAL A 195 -4.64 9.40 11.63
C VAL A 195 -5.19 9.10 10.23
N SER A 196 -4.36 8.55 9.34
CA SER A 196 -4.79 8.12 8.01
C SER A 196 -5.31 6.68 8.05
N VAL A 197 -6.41 6.39 7.35
CA VAL A 197 -6.94 5.03 7.20
C VAL A 197 -6.98 4.63 5.74
N THR A 198 -6.50 3.42 5.45
CA THR A 198 -6.67 2.74 4.17
C THR A 198 -7.40 1.44 4.44
N ASN A 199 -8.59 1.28 3.84
CA ASN A 199 -9.37 0.05 3.93
C ASN A 199 -8.99 -0.88 2.77
N ILE A 200 -8.84 -2.17 3.08
CA ILE A 200 -8.66 -3.23 2.09
C ILE A 200 -9.94 -4.04 2.08
N ASP A 201 -10.62 -4.03 0.94
CA ASP A 201 -11.83 -4.80 0.71
C ASP A 201 -11.64 -5.65 -0.55
N MET A 202 -11.43 -6.95 -0.35
CA MET A 202 -11.24 -7.88 -1.45
C MET A 202 -12.56 -8.19 -2.17
N SER A 203 -13.70 -8.01 -1.51
CA SER A 203 -15.01 -8.24 -2.13
C SER A 203 -15.27 -7.23 -3.24
N VAL A 204 -14.90 -5.96 -3.02
CA VAL A 204 -15.01 -4.90 -4.05
C VAL A 204 -14.22 -5.26 -5.31
N ALA A 205 -13.04 -5.87 -5.16
CA ALA A 205 -12.24 -6.31 -6.32
C ALA A 205 -12.92 -7.45 -7.09
N LEU A 206 -13.55 -8.40 -6.38
CA LEU A 206 -14.33 -9.47 -7.01
C LEU A 206 -15.59 -8.95 -7.69
N GLU A 207 -16.29 -7.98 -7.08
CA GLU A 207 -17.46 -7.32 -7.68
C GLU A 207 -17.09 -6.59 -8.98
N GLN A 208 -15.94 -5.92 -9.02
CA GLN A 208 -15.40 -5.31 -10.24
C GLN A 208 -15.16 -6.35 -11.35
N LEU A 209 -14.52 -7.47 -11.01
CA LEU A 209 -14.32 -8.56 -11.97
C LEU A 209 -15.67 -9.14 -12.44
N SER A 210 -16.65 -9.27 -11.56
CA SER A 210 -17.99 -9.73 -11.93
C SER A 210 -18.68 -8.78 -12.90
N MET A 211 -18.50 -7.47 -12.73
CA MET A 211 -19.00 -6.45 -13.66
C MET A 211 -18.31 -6.58 -15.03
N ASP A 212 -16.98 -6.71 -15.05
CA ASP A 212 -16.20 -6.85 -16.29
C ASP A 212 -16.62 -8.11 -17.07
N ILE A 213 -16.80 -9.24 -16.38
CA ILE A 213 -17.32 -10.49 -16.98
C ILE A 213 -18.71 -10.26 -17.58
N SER A 214 -19.60 -9.59 -16.84
CA SER A 214 -20.96 -9.31 -17.31
C SER A 214 -20.98 -8.46 -18.59
N ILE A 215 -20.07 -7.50 -18.72
CA ILE A 215 -19.92 -6.68 -19.93
C ILE A 215 -19.44 -7.54 -21.11
N LEU A 216 -18.45 -8.42 -20.88
CA LEU A 216 -17.93 -9.31 -21.91
C LEU A 216 -19.00 -10.29 -22.41
N ASP A 217 -19.82 -10.82 -21.51
CA ASP A 217 -20.91 -11.73 -21.87
C ASP A 217 -22.00 -11.03 -22.69
N GLN A 218 -22.34 -9.77 -22.35
CA GLN A 218 -23.28 -8.96 -23.14
C GLN A 218 -22.75 -8.68 -24.55
N LEU A 219 -21.46 -8.37 -24.69
CA LEU A 219 -20.84 -8.15 -26.01
C LEU A 219 -20.86 -9.41 -26.87
N ARG A 220 -20.66 -10.60 -26.26
CA ARG A 220 -20.76 -11.89 -26.97
C ARG A 220 -22.18 -12.16 -27.46
N MET A 221 -23.19 -12.00 -26.59
CA MET A 221 -24.59 -12.22 -26.99
C MET A 221 -25.04 -11.27 -28.11
N ASN A 222 -24.59 -10.01 -28.08
CA ASN A 222 -24.90 -9.04 -29.13
C ASN A 222 -24.22 -9.38 -30.47
N SER A 223 -23.03 -10.00 -30.45
CA SER A 223 -22.36 -10.46 -31.67
C SER A 223 -22.95 -11.74 -32.25
N GLU A 224 -23.51 -12.62 -31.40
CA GLU A 224 -24.15 -13.87 -31.84
C GLU A 224 -25.60 -13.67 -32.30
N GLY A 225 -26.33 -12.70 -31.74
CA GLY A 225 -27.68 -12.36 -32.18
C GLY A 225 -27.78 -11.47 -33.43
N ALA A 226 -26.64 -10.99 -33.95
CA ALA A 226 -26.53 -10.19 -35.17
C ALA A 226 -26.10 -11.00 -36.41
N ALA A 227 -25.90 -12.32 -36.25
CA ALA A 227 -25.59 -13.28 -37.31
C ALA A 227 -26.81 -14.18 -37.57
#